data_AF-A0A1F3LT31-F1
#
_entry.id   AF-A0A1F3LT31-F1
#
_cell.length_a   1.000
_cell.length_b   1.000
_cell.length_c   1.000
_cell.angle_alpha   90.00
_cell.angle_beta   90.00
_cell.angle_gamma   90.00
#
_symmetry.space_group_name_H-M   'P 1'
#
loop_
_entity.id
_entity.type
_entity.pdbx_description
1 polymer ?
#
loop_
_entity_poly.entity_id
_entity_poly.type
_entity_poly.pdbx_seq_one_letter_code
_entity_poly.pdbx_strand_id
1 'polypeptide(L)'
;MEDKTTTIETLLERAADYGKTSYELVKLKAIEKTSDIISSLLSQSVVLIMLLSCMLFLNVGLAFWLGQILGEIYFGFFIVAGFYAIAVVVIHFFMRKWLKKQIGNTFIKQLLK
;
A
#
# COMPACT_ATOMS: atom_id res chain seq x y z
N MET A 1 59.74 5.37 -13.12
CA MET A 1 58.31 5.70 -13.32
C MET A 1 57.41 4.46 -13.25
N GLU A 2 57.92 3.29 -12.82
CA GLU A 2 57.24 1.99 -12.92
C GLU A 2 56.45 1.56 -11.65
N ASP A 3 56.62 2.30 -10.54
CA ASP A 3 56.12 1.91 -9.21
C ASP A 3 54.73 2.48 -8.85
N LYS A 4 54.32 3.57 -9.52
CA LYS A 4 53.00 4.19 -9.28
C LYS A 4 51.86 3.40 -9.93
N THR A 5 52.11 2.72 -11.05
CA THR A 5 51.10 1.96 -11.79
C THR A 5 50.63 0.72 -11.02
N THR A 6 51.55 -0.02 -10.42
CA THR A 6 51.26 -1.21 -9.58
C THR A 6 50.46 -0.86 -8.32
N THR A 7 50.72 0.30 -7.71
CA THR A 7 49.98 0.78 -6.53
C THR A 7 48.54 1.17 -6.89
N ILE A 8 48.32 1.76 -8.07
CA ILE A 8 46.97 2.13 -8.53
C ILE A 8 46.17 0.89 -8.93
N GLU A 9 46.80 -0.11 -9.57
CA GLU A 9 46.15 -1.39 -9.90
C GLU A 9 45.73 -2.16 -8.65
N THR A 10 46.59 -2.25 -7.62
CA THR A 10 46.25 -2.93 -6.36
C THR A 10 45.16 -2.22 -5.55
N LEU A 11 45.05 -0.89 -5.63
CA LEU A 11 43.95 -0.13 -5.04
C LEU A 11 42.64 -0.28 -5.83
N LEU A 12 42.72 -0.34 -7.16
CA LEU A 12 41.57 -0.63 -8.02
C LEU A 12 41.04 -2.05 -7.80
N GLU A 13 41.94 -3.02 -7.64
CA GLU A 13 41.59 -4.41 -7.38
C GLU A 13 40.91 -4.55 -6.01
N ARG A 14 41.43 -3.92 -4.96
CA ARG A 14 40.74 -3.85 -3.65
C ARG A 14 39.41 -3.12 -3.76
N ALA A 15 39.32 -1.98 -4.43
CA ALA A 15 38.07 -1.26 -4.61
C ALA A 15 37.02 -2.08 -5.38
N ALA A 16 37.45 -2.87 -6.37
CA ALA A 16 36.61 -3.81 -7.10
C ALA A 16 36.15 -4.98 -6.23
N ASP A 17 37.02 -5.50 -5.36
CA ASP A 17 36.69 -6.56 -4.41
C ASP A 17 35.69 -6.06 -3.34
N TYR A 18 35.92 -4.88 -2.77
CA TYR A 18 34.96 -4.20 -1.87
C TYR A 18 33.63 -3.86 -2.56
N GLY A 19 33.65 -3.52 -3.85
CA GLY A 19 32.47 -3.31 -4.68
C GLY A 19 31.68 -4.60 -4.92
N LYS A 20 32.38 -5.72 -5.17
CA LYS A 20 31.79 -7.06 -5.24
C LYS A 20 31.16 -7.46 -3.92
N THR A 21 31.85 -7.30 -2.80
CA THR A 21 31.31 -7.62 -1.46
C THR A 21 30.11 -6.72 -1.13
N SER A 22 30.17 -5.42 -1.47
CA SER A 22 29.04 -4.50 -1.26
C SER A 22 27.82 -4.86 -2.11
N TYR A 23 28.02 -5.29 -3.36
CA TYR A 23 26.95 -5.78 -4.23
C TYR A 23 26.34 -7.08 -3.69
N GLU A 24 27.18 -7.99 -3.21
CA GLU A 24 26.74 -9.26 -2.61
C GLU A 24 25.97 -9.03 -1.30
N LEU A 25 26.43 -8.09 -0.46
CA LEU A 25 25.74 -7.64 0.74
C LEU A 25 24.39 -6.98 0.43
N VAL A 26 24.30 -6.12 -0.60
CA VAL A 26 23.04 -5.50 -1.02
C VAL A 26 22.08 -6.56 -1.58
N LYS A 27 22.58 -7.51 -2.38
CA LYS A 27 21.78 -8.62 -2.91
C LYS A 27 21.25 -9.51 -1.80
N LEU A 28 22.10 -9.89 -0.84
CA LEU A 28 21.72 -10.75 0.28
C LEU A 28 20.72 -10.04 1.20
N LYS A 29 20.97 -8.77 1.54
CA LYS A 29 20.08 -7.94 2.37
C LYS A 29 18.76 -7.61 1.66
N ALA A 30 18.76 -7.49 0.33
CA ALA A 30 17.54 -7.32 -0.45
C ALA A 30 16.69 -8.59 -0.43
N ILE A 31 17.30 -9.77 -0.58
CA ILE A 31 16.62 -11.07 -0.50
C ILE A 31 16.07 -11.32 0.90
N GLU A 32 16.87 -11.09 1.95
CA GLU A 32 16.46 -11.28 3.34
C GLU A 32 15.31 -10.34 3.72
N LYS A 33 15.42 -9.06 3.34
CA LYS A 33 14.39 -8.05 3.61
C LYS A 33 13.12 -8.28 2.78
N THR A 34 13.24 -8.74 1.52
CA THR A 34 12.05 -9.15 0.74
C THR A 34 11.43 -10.40 1.34
N SER A 35 12.21 -11.36 1.81
CA SER A 35 11.69 -12.56 2.47
C SER A 35 10.94 -12.20 3.76
N ASP A 36 11.48 -11.33 4.62
CA ASP A 36 10.80 -10.86 5.83
C ASP A 36 9.54 -10.04 5.54
N ILE A 37 9.57 -9.20 4.50
CA ILE A 37 8.38 -8.47 4.05
C ILE A 37 7.34 -9.46 3.54
N ILE A 38 7.71 -10.45 2.73
CA ILE A 38 6.78 -11.46 2.22
C ILE A 38 6.21 -12.29 3.38
N SER A 39 7.02 -12.69 4.35
CA SER A 39 6.58 -13.45 5.53
C SER A 39 5.62 -12.66 6.42
N SER A 40 5.91 -11.38 6.68
CA SER A 40 5.00 -10.51 7.44
C SER A 40 3.71 -10.20 6.67
N LEU A 41 3.81 -9.96 5.36
CA LEU A 41 2.66 -9.78 4.48
C LEU A 41 1.81 -11.03 4.40
N LEU A 42 2.39 -12.24 4.39
CA LEU A 42 1.64 -13.49 4.38
C LEU A 42 0.76 -13.60 5.62
N SER A 43 1.35 -13.40 6.80
CA SER A 43 0.62 -13.45 8.07
C SER A 43 -0.46 -12.36 8.14
N GLN A 44 -0.14 -11.14 7.72
CA GLN A 44 -1.09 -10.02 7.69
C GLN A 44 -2.18 -10.20 6.62
N SER A 45 -1.87 -10.84 5.49
CA SER A 45 -2.82 -11.09 4.40
C SER A 45 -3.92 -12.07 4.81
N VAL A 46 -3.60 -13.08 5.62
CA VAL A 46 -4.59 -14.01 6.15
C VAL A 46 -5.59 -13.27 7.03
N VAL A 47 -5.11 -12.40 7.92
CA VAL A 47 -5.97 -11.57 8.77
C VAL A 47 -6.79 -10.58 7.93
N LEU A 48 -6.18 -9.97 6.91
CA LEU A 48 -6.84 -9.04 6.00
C LEU A 48 -7.96 -9.73 5.21
N ILE A 49 -7.70 -10.92 4.67
CA ILE A 49 -8.68 -11.73 3.95
C ILE A 49 -9.84 -12.12 4.88
N MET A 50 -9.55 -12.56 6.11
CA MET A 50 -10.58 -12.88 7.09
C MET A 50 -11.46 -11.66 7.40
N LEU A 51 -10.84 -10.49 7.58
CA LEU A 51 -11.54 -9.23 7.82
C LEU A 51 -12.40 -8.84 6.61
N LEU A 52 -11.84 -8.90 5.39
CA LEU A 52 -12.55 -8.61 4.14
C LEU A 52 -13.75 -9.55 3.94
N SER A 53 -13.57 -10.85 4.17
CA SER A 53 -14.66 -11.82 4.10
C SER A 53 -15.75 -11.50 5.12
N CYS A 54 -15.40 -11.22 6.37
CA CYS A 54 -16.37 -10.81 7.39
C CYS A 54 -17.16 -9.56 6.96
N MET A 55 -16.46 -8.55 6.44
CA MET A 55 -17.06 -7.30 5.97
C MET A 55 -17.96 -7.49 4.74
N LEU A 56 -17.61 -8.42 3.85
CA LEU A 56 -18.41 -8.81 2.70
C LEU A 56 -19.70 -9.52 3.14
N PHE A 57 -19.60 -10.50 4.04
CA PHE A 57 -20.77 -11.17 4.60
C PHE A 57 -21.68 -10.18 5.35
N LEU A 58 -21.11 -9.22 6.07
CA LEU A 58 -21.88 -8.17 6.73
C LEU A 58 -22.67 -7.33 5.72
N ASN A 59 -22.04 -6.92 4.62
CA ASN A 59 -22.70 -6.17 3.54
C ASN A 59 -23.83 -6.97 2.88
N VAL A 60 -23.57 -8.25 2.56
CA VAL A 60 -24.58 -9.14 1.98
C VAL A 60 -25.72 -9.37 2.96
N GLY A 61 -25.42 -9.57 4.25
CA GLY A 61 -26.41 -9.72 5.31
C GLY A 61 -27.27 -8.48 5.49
N LEU A 62 -26.68 -7.27 5.46
CA LEU A 62 -27.45 -6.02 5.44
C LEU A 62 -28.36 -5.93 4.21
N ALA A 63 -27.86 -6.27 3.02
CA ALA A 63 -28.68 -6.25 1.81
C ALA A 63 -29.85 -7.25 1.89
N PHE A 64 -29.62 -8.43 2.45
CA PHE A 64 -30.67 -9.43 2.67
C PHE A 64 -31.69 -8.99 3.72
N TRP A 65 -31.23 -8.40 4.82
CA TRP A 65 -32.11 -7.92 5.90
C TRP A 65 -33.01 -6.78 5.41
N LEU A 66 -32.45 -5.81 4.68
CA LEU A 66 -33.23 -4.77 4.02
C LEU A 66 -34.18 -5.39 2.97
N GLY A 67 -33.72 -6.37 2.20
CA GLY A 67 -34.53 -7.07 1.22
C GLY A 67 -35.73 -7.79 1.84
N GLN A 68 -35.55 -8.41 3.00
CA GLN A 68 -36.62 -9.13 3.71
C GLN A 68 -37.66 -8.16 4.29
N ILE A 69 -37.24 -7.00 4.82
CA ILE A 69 -38.15 -5.96 5.29
C ILE A 69 -39.00 -5.40 4.15
N LEU A 70 -38.40 -5.29 2.95
CA LEU A 70 -39.07 -4.80 1.75
C LEU A 70 -39.90 -5.87 1.01
N GLY A 71 -39.91 -7.12 1.50
CA GLY A 71 -40.66 -8.23 0.94
C GLY A 71 -39.99 -8.93 -0.24
N GLU A 72 -39.08 -8.26 -0.95
CA GLU A 72 -38.33 -8.81 -2.09
C GLU A 72 -36.85 -8.45 -2.02
N ILE A 73 -35.98 -9.46 -2.18
CA ILE A 73 -34.52 -9.33 -2.05
C ILE A 73 -33.96 -8.31 -3.06
N TYR A 74 -34.58 -8.19 -4.24
CA TYR A 74 -34.20 -7.24 -5.28
C TYR A 74 -34.22 -5.78 -4.80
N PHE A 75 -35.21 -5.40 -3.99
CA PHE A 75 -35.29 -4.03 -3.46
C PHE A 75 -34.22 -3.77 -2.40
N GLY A 76 -33.83 -4.78 -1.63
CA GLY A 76 -32.72 -4.69 -0.68
C GLY A 76 -31.41 -4.31 -1.35
N PHE A 77 -31.07 -5.00 -2.45
CA PHE A 77 -29.89 -4.65 -3.26
C PHE A 77 -30.01 -3.27 -3.91
N PHE A 78 -31.20 -2.89 -4.38
CA PHE A 78 -31.40 -1.59 -5.03
C PHE A 78 -31.21 -0.42 -4.04
N ILE A 79 -31.71 -0.55 -2.81
CA ILE A 79 -31.51 0.46 -1.76
C ILE A 79 -30.04 0.55 -1.35
N VAL A 80 -29.37 -0.59 -1.15
CA VAL A 80 -27.94 -0.61 -0.80
C VAL A 80 -27.11 0.03 -1.92
N ALA A 81 -27.40 -0.29 -3.19
CA ALA A 81 -26.75 0.33 -4.34
C ALA A 81 -27.01 1.85 -4.40
N GLY A 82 -28.25 2.29 -4.17
CA GLY A 82 -28.61 3.70 -4.09
C GLY A 82 -27.87 4.43 -2.96
N PHE A 83 -27.79 3.82 -1.78
CA PHE A 83 -27.04 4.35 -0.65
C PHE A 83 -25.55 4.52 -0.98
N TYR A 84 -24.93 3.51 -1.59
CA TYR A 84 -23.54 3.59 -2.03
C TYR A 84 -23.33 4.65 -3.12
N ALA A 85 -24.25 4.78 -4.07
CA ALA A 85 -24.19 5.83 -5.09
C ALA A 85 -24.26 7.23 -4.49
N ILE A 86 -25.18 7.46 -3.54
CA ILE A 86 -25.28 8.72 -2.81
C ILE A 86 -23.99 8.98 -2.01
N ALA A 87 -23.47 7.97 -1.31
CA ALA A 87 -22.22 8.09 -0.57
C ALA A 87 -21.06 8.49 -1.47
N VAL A 88 -20.92 7.90 -2.67
CA VAL A 88 -19.90 8.29 -3.66
C VAL A 88 -20.06 9.73 -4.11
N VAL A 89 -21.29 10.19 -4.39
CA VAL A 89 -21.55 11.58 -4.78
C VAL A 89 -21.20 12.55 -3.66
N VAL A 90 -21.61 12.24 -2.42
CA VAL A 90 -21.29 13.04 -1.23
C VAL A 90 -19.78 13.09 -1.00
N ILE A 91 -19.10 11.95 -1.06
CA ILE A 91 -17.64 11.86 -0.92
C ILE A 91 -16.97 12.67 -2.03
N HIS A 92 -17.37 12.54 -3.29
CA HIS A 92 -16.75 13.29 -4.38
C HIS A 92 -16.91 14.80 -4.22
N PHE A 93 -18.08 15.26 -3.77
CA PHE A 93 -18.31 16.68 -3.50
C PHE A 93 -17.53 17.18 -2.27
N PHE A 94 -17.53 16.39 -1.19
CA PHE A 94 -16.84 16.71 0.05
C PHE A 94 -15.32 16.63 -0.11
N MET A 95 -14.76 15.54 -0.67
CA MET A 95 -13.35 15.40 -1.01
C MET A 95 -12.86 16.55 -1.87
N ARG A 96 -13.60 17.00 -2.89
CA ARG A 96 -13.13 18.17 -3.68
C ARG A 96 -12.95 19.43 -2.84
N LYS A 97 -13.82 19.68 -1.86
CA LYS A 97 -13.68 20.83 -0.95
C LYS A 97 -12.67 20.57 0.18
N TRP A 98 -12.65 19.36 0.72
CA TRP A 98 -11.89 18.98 1.89
C TRP A 98 -10.44 18.63 1.56
N LEU A 99 -10.15 17.90 0.47
CA LEU A 99 -8.77 17.71 -0.02
C LEU A 99 -8.12 19.04 -0.35
N LYS A 100 -8.79 19.93 -1.10
CA LYS A 100 -8.20 21.24 -1.42
C LYS A 100 -7.84 22.03 -0.16
N LYS A 101 -8.69 21.98 0.87
CA LYS A 101 -8.48 22.74 2.11
C LYS A 101 -7.47 22.09 3.06
N GLN A 102 -7.52 20.77 3.22
CA GLN A 102 -6.70 20.06 4.19
C GLN A 102 -5.34 19.64 3.62
N ILE A 103 -5.29 19.07 2.40
CA ILE A 103 -4.02 18.73 1.75
C ILE A 103 -3.25 20.01 1.42
N GLY A 104 -3.93 21.05 0.89
CA GLY A 104 -3.27 22.31 0.53
C GLY A 104 -2.59 22.98 1.72
N ASN A 105 -3.29 23.11 2.85
CA ASN A 105 -2.74 23.79 4.01
C ASN A 105 -1.61 23.00 4.70
N THR A 106 -1.66 21.67 4.66
CA THR A 106 -0.60 20.81 5.24
C THR A 106 0.62 20.73 4.32
N PHE A 107 0.43 20.58 3.00
CA PHE A 107 1.52 20.60 2.03
C PHE A 107 2.23 21.95 1.99
N ILE A 108 1.48 23.07 2.00
CA ILE A 108 2.08 24.40 2.01
C ILE A 108 2.87 24.63 3.30
N LYS A 109 2.38 24.16 4.46
CA LYS A 109 3.14 24.25 5.72
C LYS A 109 4.38 23.35 5.77
N GLN A 110 4.38 22.22 5.06
CA GLN A 110 5.57 21.35 4.96
C GLN A 110 6.60 21.87 3.96
N LEU A 111 6.19 22.62 2.93
CA LEU A 111 7.09 23.22 1.93
C LEU A 111 7.69 24.56 2.36
N LEU A 112 7.05 25.27 3.30
CA LEU A 112 7.54 26.54 3.87
C LEU A 112 8.43 26.37 5.12
N LYS A 113 8.86 25.14 5.42
CA LYS A 113 9.83 24.84 6.48
C LYS A 113 11.09 24.26 5.87
#